data_AF-A0A9N9HV04-F1
#
_entry.id   AF-A0A9N9HV04-F1
#
_cell.length_a   1.000
_cell.length_b   1.000
_cell.length_c   1.000
_cell.angle_alpha   90.00
_cell.angle_beta   90.00
_cell.angle_gamma   90.00
#
_symmetry.space_group_name_H-M   'P 1'
#
loop_
_entity.id
_entity.type
_entity.pdbx_description
1 polymer ?
#
loop_
_entity_poly.entity_id
_entity_poly.type
_entity_poly.pdbx_seq_one_letter_code
_entity_poly.pdbx_strand_id
1 'polypeptide(L)'
;MVDIKNFFKEALSYETFKIVKVRDMRLGALYRSFQLAIFVYIIYTIIHNEGYLKKELPVPGAVRITLQAPKTFDTPYYCNGAVPCVYWGANDIQYPNDGAGVAFFATRVKVNRFDPPANCSFLTPSTPDDPCIFNPNKTIPVVNISYIADIENYTLMVEHSIRASLLEHGLRNGIHGSMDGALVNFNDDPIKSWNNDTRLNDDPNADGDIMTVQQLLTAASANLD
;
A
#
# COMPACT_ATOMS: atom_id res chain seq x y z
N MET A 1 -5.57 -77.27 -11.64
CA MET A 1 -5.21 -76.38 -12.76
C MET A 1 -6.26 -75.27 -12.77
N VAL A 2 -5.98 -74.16 -12.07
CA VAL A 2 -6.90 -72.99 -12.05
C VAL A 2 -6.92 -72.46 -13.47
N ASP A 3 -8.11 -72.44 -14.07
CA ASP A 3 -8.29 -72.08 -15.47
C ASP A 3 -7.99 -70.58 -15.62
N ILE A 4 -6.73 -70.25 -15.94
CA ILE A 4 -6.20 -68.88 -16.05
C ILE A 4 -7.14 -67.99 -16.90
N LYS A 5 -7.81 -68.60 -17.89
CA LYS A 5 -8.79 -67.92 -18.75
C LYS A 5 -10.03 -67.43 -18.02
N ASN A 6 -10.49 -68.10 -16.97
CA ASN A 6 -11.67 -67.69 -16.19
C ASN A 6 -11.30 -66.60 -15.19
N PHE A 7 -10.11 -66.67 -14.59
CA PHE A 7 -9.58 -65.61 -13.72
C PHE A 7 -9.47 -64.26 -14.45
N PHE A 8 -8.94 -64.24 -15.68
CA PHE A 8 -8.87 -63.00 -16.47
C PHE A 8 -10.24 -62.44 -16.85
N LYS A 9 -11.24 -63.29 -17.10
CA LYS A 9 -12.60 -62.85 -17.45
C LYS A 9 -13.32 -62.20 -16.28
N GLU A 10 -13.12 -62.73 -15.07
CA GLU A 10 -13.71 -62.18 -13.86
C GLU A 10 -12.99 -60.90 -13.43
N ALA A 11 -11.66 -60.85 -13.53
CA ALA A 11 -10.87 -59.64 -13.26
C ALA A 11 -11.14 -58.47 -14.23
N LEU A 12 -11.54 -58.77 -15.47
CA LEU A 12 -11.94 -57.78 -16.48
C LEU A 12 -13.46 -57.55 -16.54
N SER A 13 -14.23 -58.13 -15.62
CA SER A 13 -15.67 -57.90 -15.55
C SER A 13 -15.94 -56.55 -14.85
N TYR A 14 -16.85 -55.75 -15.44
CA TYR A 14 -17.34 -54.52 -14.84
C TYR A 14 -18.82 -54.69 -14.54
N GLU A 15 -19.17 -54.58 -13.26
CA GLU A 15 -20.55 -54.60 -12.82
C GLU A 15 -21.22 -53.25 -13.10
N THR A 16 -22.42 -53.30 -13.68
CA THR A 16 -23.23 -52.11 -13.94
C THR A 16 -24.59 -52.25 -13.27
N PHE A 17 -25.12 -51.13 -12.78
CA PHE A 17 -26.43 -51.11 -12.16
C PHE A 17 -27.52 -51.35 -13.21
N LYS A 18 -28.47 -52.24 -12.90
CA LYS A 18 -29.67 -52.42 -13.74
C LYS A 18 -30.57 -51.19 -13.62
N ILE A 19 -30.66 -50.38 -14.68
CA ILE A 19 -31.47 -49.16 -14.72
C ILE A 19 -32.87 -49.47 -15.29
N VAL A 20 -33.92 -49.00 -14.61
CA VAL A 20 -35.31 -49.06 -15.11
C VAL A 20 -35.70 -47.69 -15.68
N LYS A 21 -36.18 -47.65 -16.93
CA LYS A 21 -36.58 -46.41 -17.62
C LYS A 21 -38.08 -46.19 -17.50
N VAL A 22 -38.49 -45.27 -16.63
CA VAL A 22 -39.90 -44.85 -16.49
C VAL A 22 -40.23 -43.79 -17.55
N ARG A 23 -41.28 -44.03 -18.35
CA ARG A 23 -41.77 -43.10 -19.41
C ARG A 23 -42.97 -42.29 -18.91
N ASP A 24 -42.73 -41.38 -17.97
CA ASP A 24 -43.75 -40.45 -17.48
C ASP A 24 -43.33 -38.99 -17.75
N MET A 25 -44.25 -38.19 -18.29
CA MET A 25 -44.03 -36.79 -18.63
C MET A 25 -43.85 -35.89 -17.40
N ARG A 26 -44.59 -36.12 -16.32
CA ARG A 26 -44.54 -35.28 -15.11
C ARG A 26 -43.24 -35.48 -14.35
N LEU A 27 -42.87 -36.75 -14.13
CA LEU A 27 -41.62 -37.11 -13.45
C LEU A 27 -40.40 -36.75 -14.30
N GLY A 28 -40.48 -36.95 -15.62
CA GLY A 28 -39.43 -36.55 -16.56
C GLY A 28 -39.21 -35.04 -16.60
N ALA A 29 -40.29 -34.23 -16.63
CA ALA A 29 -40.20 -32.77 -16.61
C ALA A 29 -39.55 -32.25 -15.33
N LEU A 30 -39.96 -32.78 -14.16
CA LEU A 30 -39.40 -32.40 -12.85
C LEU A 30 -37.91 -32.78 -12.73
N TYR A 31 -37.54 -33.98 -13.20
CA TYR A 31 -36.15 -34.40 -13.22
C TYR A 31 -35.30 -33.51 -14.15
N ARG A 32 -35.78 -33.20 -15.36
CA ARG A 32 -35.07 -32.32 -16.29
C ARG A 32 -35.03 -30.87 -15.83
N SER A 33 -36.05 -30.36 -15.14
CA SER A 33 -36.01 -29.01 -14.56
C SER A 33 -34.99 -28.89 -13.44
N PHE A 34 -34.86 -29.89 -12.57
CA PHE A 34 -33.80 -29.92 -11.57
C PHE A 34 -32.42 -30.03 -12.19
N GLN A 35 -32.26 -30.87 -13.22
CA GLN A 35 -31.00 -30.95 -13.97
C GLN A 35 -30.62 -29.61 -14.60
N LEU A 36 -31.58 -28.89 -15.19
CA LEU A 36 -31.37 -27.57 -15.77
C LEU A 36 -31.01 -26.54 -14.69
N ALA A 37 -31.72 -26.54 -13.55
CA ALA A 37 -31.46 -25.63 -12.44
C ALA A 37 -30.05 -25.82 -11.86
N ILE A 38 -29.62 -27.07 -11.65
CA ILE A 38 -28.26 -27.40 -11.20
C ILE A 38 -27.23 -26.94 -12.24
N PHE A 39 -27.50 -27.16 -13.53
CA PHE A 39 -26.59 -26.75 -14.60
C PHE A 39 -26.40 -25.22 -14.65
N VAL A 40 -27.50 -24.47 -14.61
CA VAL A 40 -27.47 -22.99 -14.56
C VAL A 40 -26.75 -22.51 -13.31
N TYR A 41 -27.00 -23.14 -12.15
CA TYR A 41 -26.33 -22.81 -10.90
C TYR A 41 -24.81 -23.03 -11.00
N ILE A 42 -24.35 -24.17 -11.52
CA ILE A 42 -22.92 -24.45 -11.71
C ILE A 42 -22.28 -23.41 -12.64
N ILE A 43 -22.92 -23.08 -13.76
CA ILE A 43 -22.43 -22.04 -14.67
C ILE A 43 -22.34 -20.69 -13.95
N TYR A 44 -23.39 -20.31 -13.22
CA TYR A 44 -23.40 -19.09 -12.44
C TYR A 44 -22.25 -19.06 -11.43
N THR A 45 -22.03 -20.16 -10.68
CA THR A 45 -20.92 -20.26 -9.73
C THR A 45 -19.55 -20.17 -10.41
N ILE A 46 -19.35 -20.83 -11.56
CA ILE A 46 -18.08 -20.78 -12.30
C ILE A 46 -17.79 -19.37 -12.80
N ILE A 47 -18.79 -18.67 -13.33
CA ILE A 47 -18.63 -17.31 -13.84
C ILE A 47 -18.45 -16.32 -12.68
N HIS A 48 -19.34 -16.34 -11.70
CA HIS A 48 -19.34 -15.39 -10.58
C HIS A 48 -18.09 -15.52 -9.72
N ASN A 49 -17.65 -16.75 -9.43
CA ASN A 49 -16.43 -16.96 -8.64
C ASN A 49 -15.17 -16.99 -9.51
N GLU A 50 -15.33 -16.91 -10.83
CA GLU A 50 -14.26 -17.00 -11.82
C GLU A 50 -13.42 -18.27 -11.62
N GLY A 51 -14.08 -19.40 -11.35
CA GLY A 51 -13.42 -20.68 -11.02
C GLY A 51 -12.60 -21.29 -12.16
N TYR A 52 -12.67 -20.69 -13.35
CA TYR A 52 -11.85 -21.03 -14.51
C TYR A 52 -10.48 -20.30 -14.51
N LEU A 53 -10.28 -19.30 -13.65
CA LEU A 53 -9.01 -18.59 -13.48
C LEU A 53 -8.24 -19.09 -12.26
N LYS A 54 -6.92 -19.22 -12.39
CA LYS A 54 -6.02 -19.37 -11.24
C LYS A 54 -5.81 -17.99 -10.63
N LYS A 55 -6.36 -17.77 -9.45
CA LYS A 55 -6.17 -16.53 -8.68
C LYS A 55 -4.97 -16.70 -7.75
N GLU A 56 -4.17 -15.64 -7.66
CA GLU A 56 -3.14 -15.52 -6.65
C GLU A 56 -3.34 -14.20 -5.90
N LEU A 57 -2.92 -14.18 -4.64
CA LEU A 57 -2.89 -12.93 -3.88
C LEU A 57 -1.71 -12.09 -4.41
N PRO A 58 -1.90 -10.77 -4.59
CA PRO A 58 -0.81 -9.90 -4.98
C PRO A 58 0.30 -9.96 -3.94
N VAL A 59 1.53 -10.24 -4.38
CA VAL A 59 2.71 -10.15 -3.51
C VAL A 59 3.11 -8.68 -3.44
N PRO A 60 3.20 -8.08 -2.23
CA PRO A 60 3.64 -6.70 -2.09
C PRO A 60 5.06 -6.56 -2.66
N GLY A 61 5.23 -5.63 -3.59
CA GLY A 61 6.54 -5.25 -4.10
C GLY A 61 7.20 -4.22 -3.21
N ALA A 62 7.86 -3.24 -3.83
CA ALA A 62 8.46 -2.11 -3.12
C ALA A 62 7.49 -0.92 -3.09
N VAL A 63 7.46 -0.22 -1.95
CA VAL A 63 6.83 1.10 -1.80
C VAL A 63 7.92 2.10 -1.43
N ARG A 64 7.99 3.19 -2.20
CA ARG A 64 8.90 4.31 -1.96
C ARG A 64 8.09 5.59 -1.87
N ILE A 65 8.39 6.36 -0.83
CA ILE A 65 7.73 7.63 -0.55
C ILE A 65 8.80 8.71 -0.61
N THR A 66 8.58 9.74 -1.41
CA THR A 66 9.50 10.88 -1.51
C THR A 66 8.76 12.19 -1.33
N LEU A 67 9.41 13.13 -0.67
CA LEU A 67 8.88 14.46 -0.39
C LEU A 67 9.71 15.50 -1.14
N GLN A 68 9.03 16.49 -1.71
CA GLN A 68 9.64 17.63 -2.36
C GLN A 68 9.07 18.93 -1.80
N ALA A 69 9.96 19.85 -1.44
CA ALA A 69 9.58 21.18 -0.98
C ALA A 69 9.04 22.03 -2.14
N PRO A 70 8.07 22.92 -1.87
CA PRO A 70 7.55 23.84 -2.89
C PRO A 70 8.63 24.84 -3.34
N LYS A 71 8.47 25.38 -4.55
CA LYS A 71 9.41 26.41 -5.10
C LYS A 71 9.30 27.75 -4.38
N THR A 72 8.12 28.04 -3.84
CA THR A 72 7.77 29.25 -3.12
C THR A 72 7.12 28.83 -1.82
N PHE A 73 7.58 29.40 -0.71
CA PHE A 73 7.03 29.12 0.61
C PHE A 73 6.05 30.22 1.00
N ASP A 74 4.86 29.82 1.46
CA ASP A 74 3.90 30.72 2.06
C ASP A 74 3.98 30.67 3.60
N THR A 75 3.56 31.75 4.26
CA THR A 75 3.45 31.79 5.73
C THR A 75 2.02 31.44 6.13
N PRO A 76 1.73 30.22 6.62
CA PRO A 76 0.39 29.84 7.03
C PRO A 76 -0.04 30.53 8.33
N TYR A 77 -1.34 30.56 8.60
CA TYR A 77 -1.90 31.32 9.73
C TYR A 77 -1.37 30.86 11.10
N TYR A 78 -1.15 29.55 11.27
CA TYR A 78 -0.59 28.98 12.50
C TYR A 78 0.82 29.51 12.86
N CYS A 79 1.55 30.08 11.90
CA CYS A 79 2.87 30.68 12.13
C CYS A 79 2.82 32.05 12.82
N ASN A 80 1.67 32.72 12.81
CA ASN A 80 1.48 34.01 13.49
C ASN A 80 1.11 33.85 14.98
N GLY A 81 1.11 32.62 15.49
CA GLY A 81 0.77 32.29 16.87
C GLY A 81 1.91 32.47 17.88
N ALA A 82 1.74 31.85 19.06
CA ALA A 82 2.72 31.91 20.15
C ALA A 82 4.01 31.10 19.89
N VAL A 83 3.98 30.19 18.91
CA VAL A 83 5.11 29.34 18.54
C VAL A 83 5.59 29.77 17.15
N PRO A 84 6.86 30.12 16.97
CA PRO A 84 7.37 30.58 15.67
C PRO A 84 7.45 29.42 14.67
N CYS A 85 7.42 29.74 13.38
CA CYS A 85 7.69 28.77 12.33
C CYS A 85 9.12 28.86 11.79
N VAL A 86 9.60 27.73 11.31
CA VAL A 86 10.86 27.59 10.58
C VAL A 86 10.62 26.87 9.25
N TYR A 87 11.43 27.19 8.25
CA TYR A 87 11.38 26.59 6.92
C TYR A 87 12.51 25.58 6.79
N TRP A 88 12.15 24.31 6.59
CA TRP A 88 13.11 23.20 6.47
C TRP A 88 13.04 22.60 5.07
N GLY A 89 14.10 21.93 4.63
CA GLY A 89 14.07 21.18 3.38
C GLY A 89 13.30 19.86 3.54
N ALA A 90 12.84 19.29 2.43
CA ALA A 90 12.16 17.99 2.46
C ALA A 90 13.00 16.87 3.10
N ASN A 91 14.32 16.86 2.86
CA ASN A 91 15.26 15.89 3.45
C ASN A 91 15.49 16.07 4.96
N ASP A 92 15.16 17.23 5.53
CA ASP A 92 15.28 17.50 6.96
C ASP A 92 13.99 17.15 7.71
N ILE A 93 12.87 17.12 6.98
CA ILE A 93 11.52 16.87 7.51
C ILE A 93 11.16 15.38 7.43
N GLN A 94 11.54 14.72 6.33
CA GLN A 94 11.25 13.31 6.10
C GLN A 94 12.17 12.42 6.94
N TYR A 95 11.63 11.36 7.54
CA TYR A 95 12.41 10.29 8.14
C TYR A 95 11.69 8.93 8.00
N PRO A 96 12.36 7.85 7.58
CA PRO A 96 13.71 7.82 7.03
C PRO A 96 13.75 8.44 5.62
N ASN A 97 14.93 8.92 5.21
CA ASN A 97 15.14 9.61 3.93
C ASN A 97 15.03 8.69 2.71
N ASP A 98 15.10 7.37 2.90
CA ASP A 98 14.90 6.38 1.84
C ASP A 98 13.41 6.14 1.54
N GLY A 99 12.51 6.49 2.47
CA GLY A 99 11.07 6.41 2.31
C GLY A 99 10.54 5.01 2.02
N ALA A 100 11.26 3.98 2.47
CA ALA A 100 10.92 2.59 2.19
C ALA A 100 9.74 2.14 3.06
N GLY A 101 8.56 2.00 2.45
CA GLY A 101 7.33 1.50 3.08
C GLY A 101 6.63 2.45 4.04
N VAL A 102 7.37 3.29 4.78
CA VAL A 102 6.84 4.27 5.73
C VAL A 102 7.66 5.56 5.64
N ALA A 103 7.00 6.70 5.75
CA ALA A 103 7.63 8.00 5.90
C ALA A 103 6.99 8.76 7.07
N PHE A 104 7.83 9.36 7.91
CA PHE A 104 7.45 10.29 8.96
C PHE A 104 7.78 11.71 8.50
N PHE A 105 6.83 12.64 8.68
CA PHE A 105 7.03 14.06 8.39
C PHE A 105 6.97 14.85 9.69
N ALA A 106 8.10 15.49 10.04
CA ALA A 106 8.15 16.36 11.20
C ALA A 106 7.33 17.64 10.95
N THR A 107 6.29 17.89 11.73
CA THR A 107 5.49 19.14 11.68
C THR A 107 5.85 20.11 12.80
N ARG A 108 6.47 19.62 13.87
CA ARG A 108 6.90 20.38 15.04
C ARG A 108 8.26 19.88 15.51
N VAL A 109 9.18 20.81 15.77
CA VAL A 109 10.58 20.50 16.08
C VAL A 109 11.08 21.26 17.29
N LYS A 110 12.02 20.64 18.02
CA LYS A 110 12.83 21.25 19.08
C LYS A 110 14.24 20.67 18.96
N VAL A 111 15.23 21.51 18.71
CA VAL A 111 16.60 21.06 18.50
C VAL A 111 17.47 21.54 19.65
N ASN A 112 18.09 20.58 20.32
CA ASN A 112 18.98 20.80 21.44
C ASN A 112 20.36 20.23 21.07
N ARG A 113 21.43 21.01 21.28
CA ARG A 113 22.82 20.56 21.10
C ARG A 113 23.45 20.29 22.46
N PHE A 114 24.23 19.23 22.55
CA PHE A 114 25.10 18.98 23.69
C PHE A 114 26.52 19.36 23.29
N ASP A 115 27.11 20.31 24.01
CA ASP A 115 28.50 20.69 23.82
C ASP A 115 29.36 19.99 24.87
N PRO A 116 30.21 19.02 24.48
CA PRO A 116 31.12 18.40 25.42
C PRO A 116 32.17 19.43 25.88
N PRO A 117 32.71 19.31 27.11
CA PRO A 117 33.81 20.16 27.56
C PRO A 117 35.06 20.06 26.66
N ALA A 118 35.91 21.08 26.68
CA ALA A 118 37.18 21.05 25.96
C ALA A 118 38.04 19.83 26.43
N ASN A 119 38.69 19.15 25.47
CA ASN A 119 39.50 17.93 25.64
C ASN A 119 38.72 16.64 25.96
N CYS A 120 37.44 16.61 25.61
CA CYS A 120 36.60 15.45 25.79
C CYS A 120 36.60 14.51 24.57
N SER A 121 36.71 13.20 24.82
CA SER A 121 36.62 12.14 23.80
C SER A 121 35.40 11.25 24.02
N PHE A 122 34.45 11.25 23.08
CA PHE A 122 33.28 10.36 23.11
C PHE A 122 33.62 8.88 22.98
N LEU A 123 34.85 8.55 22.56
CA LEU A 123 35.29 7.17 22.32
C LEU A 123 35.89 6.51 23.56
N THR A 124 36.16 7.27 24.61
CA THR A 124 36.80 6.76 25.85
C THR A 124 36.10 7.25 27.12
N PRO A 125 34.76 7.11 27.26
CA PRO A 125 34.11 7.39 28.52
C PRO A 125 34.53 6.36 29.57
N SER A 126 34.97 6.83 30.73
CA SER A 126 35.51 5.97 31.80
C SER A 126 34.46 5.59 32.84
N THR A 127 33.45 6.44 33.04
CA THR A 127 32.35 6.26 34.00
C THR A 127 31.03 6.80 33.45
N PRO A 128 29.87 6.35 33.94
CA PRO A 128 28.56 6.91 33.54
C PRO A 128 28.38 8.40 33.87
N ASP A 129 29.13 8.92 34.84
CA ASP A 129 29.13 10.33 35.24
C ASP A 129 30.17 11.18 34.48
N ASP A 130 30.88 10.57 33.53
CA ASP A 130 31.89 11.25 32.74
C ASP A 130 31.24 12.39 31.95
N PRO A 131 31.74 13.64 32.06
CA PRO A 131 31.18 14.79 31.35
C PRO A 131 31.28 14.66 29.82
N CYS A 132 31.97 13.62 29.33
CA CYS A 132 32.02 13.23 27.93
C CYS A 132 30.86 12.40 27.40
N ILE A 133 29.97 11.95 28.27
CA ILE A 133 28.76 11.26 27.85
C ILE A 133 27.67 12.29 27.55
N PHE A 134 26.89 12.03 26.50
CA PHE A 134 25.73 12.85 26.18
C PHE A 134 24.79 12.95 27.38
N ASN A 135 24.61 14.16 27.89
CA ASN A 135 23.72 14.44 29.00
C ASN A 135 22.54 15.29 28.53
N PRO A 136 21.31 14.72 28.49
CA PRO A 136 20.13 15.45 28.00
C PRO A 136 19.80 16.69 28.84
N ASN A 137 20.20 16.71 30.11
CA ASN A 137 19.95 17.82 31.02
C ASN A 137 20.93 19.00 30.82
N LYS A 138 22.06 18.78 30.13
CA LYS A 138 23.08 19.81 29.84
C LYS A 138 23.06 20.20 28.37
N THR A 139 21.88 20.37 27.81
CA THR A 139 21.73 20.74 26.40
C THR A 139 21.45 22.23 26.24
N ILE A 140 21.97 22.80 25.16
CA ILE A 140 21.75 24.17 24.75
C ILE A 140 20.71 24.15 23.61
N PRO A 141 19.62 24.92 23.71
CA PRO A 141 18.64 24.98 22.63
C PRO A 141 19.27 25.66 21.40
N VAL A 142 19.27 24.95 20.27
CA VAL A 142 19.67 25.49 18.96
C VAL A 142 18.46 26.06 18.26
N VAL A 143 17.36 25.31 18.27
CA VAL A 143 16.07 25.71 17.72
C VAL A 143 15.05 25.53 18.84
N ASN A 144 14.44 26.64 19.26
CA ASN A 144 13.31 26.60 20.17
C ASN A 144 12.15 25.83 19.54
N ILE A 145 11.16 25.46 20.36
CA ILE A 145 9.95 24.81 19.86
C ILE A 145 9.39 25.65 18.71
N SER A 146 9.31 25.05 17.52
CA SER A 146 8.86 25.70 16.30
C SER A 146 8.05 24.73 15.44
N TYR A 147 7.14 25.27 14.64
CA TYR A 147 6.42 24.51 13.63
C TYR A 147 7.16 24.58 12.29
N ILE A 148 7.02 23.53 11.49
CA ILE A 148 7.47 23.55 10.11
C ILE A 148 6.42 24.31 9.31
N ALA A 149 6.83 25.45 8.72
CA ALA A 149 5.94 26.24 7.89
C ALA A 149 5.63 25.52 6.58
N ASP A 150 4.40 25.73 6.10
CA ASP A 150 3.96 25.40 4.75
C ASP A 150 4.04 23.91 4.40
N ILE A 151 4.05 23.03 5.41
CA ILE A 151 4.20 21.58 5.22
C ILE A 151 3.08 20.98 4.35
N GLU A 152 1.90 21.61 4.36
CA GLU A 152 0.73 21.24 3.59
C GLU A 152 0.95 21.32 2.07
N ASN A 153 1.75 22.29 1.62
CA ASN A 153 2.06 22.49 0.21
C ASN A 153 3.25 21.64 -0.28
N TYR A 154 3.80 20.77 0.57
CA TYR A 154 4.85 19.86 0.14
C TYR A 154 4.25 18.81 -0.78
N THR A 155 5.03 18.47 -1.81
CA THR A 155 4.63 17.50 -2.81
C THR A 155 5.13 16.12 -2.38
N LEU A 156 4.19 15.18 -2.24
CA LEU A 156 4.40 13.79 -1.90
C LEU A 156 4.29 12.96 -3.19
N MET A 157 5.31 12.16 -3.47
CA MET A 157 5.25 11.14 -4.50
C MET A 157 5.31 9.76 -3.86
N VAL A 158 4.30 8.94 -4.16
CA VAL A 158 4.23 7.54 -3.74
C VAL A 158 4.46 6.67 -4.96
N GLU A 159 5.49 5.86 -4.91
CA GLU A 159 5.80 4.85 -5.91
C GLU A 159 5.55 3.49 -5.27
N HIS A 160 4.76 2.64 -5.91
CA HIS A 160 4.52 1.30 -5.44
C HIS A 160 4.49 0.31 -6.59
N SER A 161 4.87 -0.93 -6.26
CA SER A 161 4.83 -2.05 -7.18
C SER A 161 4.19 -3.26 -6.53
N ILE A 162 3.54 -4.06 -7.34
CA ILE A 162 2.92 -5.32 -6.97
C ILE A 162 3.45 -6.37 -7.94
N ARG A 163 3.73 -7.58 -7.44
CA ARG A 163 4.14 -8.69 -8.28
C ARG A 163 3.21 -9.88 -8.09
N ALA A 164 2.94 -10.55 -9.19
CA ALA A 164 2.41 -11.90 -9.19
C ALA A 164 3.59 -12.88 -9.09
N SER A 165 3.43 -13.96 -8.32
CA SER A 165 4.48 -14.98 -8.15
C SER A 165 4.40 -16.04 -9.24
N LEU A 166 3.17 -16.38 -9.68
CA LEU A 166 2.89 -17.40 -10.68
C LEU A 166 2.83 -16.84 -12.09
N LEU A 167 2.38 -15.60 -12.24
CA LEU A 167 2.41 -14.85 -13.50
C LEU A 167 3.63 -13.92 -13.39
N GLU A 168 4.65 -14.05 -14.24
CA GLU A 168 5.90 -13.25 -14.19
C GLU A 168 5.70 -11.73 -14.47
N HIS A 169 4.49 -11.22 -14.26
CA HIS A 169 4.08 -9.84 -14.49
C HIS A 169 4.17 -9.05 -13.17
N GLY A 170 4.96 -7.98 -13.20
CA GLY A 170 4.96 -6.95 -12.18
C GLY A 170 4.20 -5.73 -12.66
N LEU A 171 3.37 -5.17 -11.79
CA LEU A 171 2.72 -3.88 -12.02
C LEU A 171 3.39 -2.84 -11.12
N ARG A 172 3.44 -1.60 -11.60
CA ARG A 172 3.87 -0.42 -10.85
C ARG A 172 2.82 0.67 -11.10
N ASN A 173 2.76 1.68 -10.25
CA ASN A 173 2.15 2.95 -10.63
C ASN A 173 3.12 3.82 -11.45
N GLY A 174 2.66 4.96 -11.99
CA GLY A 174 3.48 5.85 -12.81
C GLY A 174 3.27 5.74 -14.34
N ILE A 175 4.13 6.40 -15.12
CA ILE A 175 4.07 6.52 -16.60
C ILE A 175 4.06 5.19 -17.35
N HIS A 176 4.74 4.18 -16.81
CA HIS A 176 4.76 2.83 -17.36
C HIS A 176 3.89 1.85 -16.56
N GLY A 177 3.12 2.39 -15.62
CA GLY A 177 2.32 1.64 -14.68
C GLY A 177 0.89 1.44 -15.16
N SER A 178 0.42 0.20 -15.19
CA SER A 178 -0.99 -0.14 -15.48
C SER A 178 -1.91 -0.02 -14.25
N MET A 179 -1.43 0.62 -13.19
CA MET A 179 -2.21 0.83 -11.97
C MET A 179 -2.86 2.22 -12.02
N ASP A 180 -4.17 2.23 -12.25
CA ASP A 180 -5.01 3.42 -12.08
C ASP A 180 -5.56 3.45 -10.66
N GLY A 181 -5.78 4.65 -10.13
CA GLY A 181 -6.24 4.82 -8.75
C GLY A 181 -6.81 6.19 -8.46
N ALA A 182 -7.42 6.35 -7.29
CA ALA A 182 -7.90 7.62 -6.82
C ALA A 182 -7.67 7.77 -5.31
N LEU A 183 -7.33 9.00 -4.90
CA LEU A 183 -7.38 9.43 -3.52
C LEU A 183 -8.80 9.87 -3.22
N VAL A 184 -9.46 9.14 -2.33
CA VAL A 184 -10.84 9.42 -1.91
C VAL A 184 -10.86 10.02 -0.52
N ASN A 185 -11.87 10.84 -0.25
CA ASN A 185 -12.16 11.33 1.09
C ASN A 185 -12.92 10.27 1.92
N PHE A 186 -13.28 10.61 3.16
CA PHE A 186 -14.11 9.78 4.03
C PHE A 186 -15.51 9.44 3.49
N ASN A 187 -16.02 10.18 2.51
CA ASN A 187 -17.33 9.98 1.89
C ASN A 187 -17.23 9.22 0.55
N ASP A 188 -16.06 8.65 0.22
CA ASP A 188 -15.76 8.04 -1.08
C ASP A 188 -15.77 9.01 -2.28
N ASP A 189 -15.75 10.33 -2.06
CA ASP A 189 -15.60 11.30 -3.13
C ASP A 189 -14.12 11.42 -3.55
N PRO A 190 -13.81 11.40 -4.87
CA PRO A 190 -12.43 11.51 -5.35
C PRO A 190 -11.89 12.92 -5.19
N ILE A 191 -10.80 13.07 -4.42
CA ILE A 191 -10.01 14.31 -4.31
C ILE A 191 -9.04 14.43 -5.49
N LYS A 192 -8.38 13.31 -5.84
CA LYS A 192 -7.44 13.25 -6.97
C LYS A 192 -7.50 11.87 -7.60
N SER A 193 -7.47 11.80 -8.93
CA SER A 193 -7.42 10.54 -9.68
C SER A 193 -6.20 10.47 -10.57
N TRP A 194 -5.59 9.28 -10.60
CA TRP A 194 -4.43 8.95 -11.41
C TRP A 194 -4.84 7.90 -12.43
N ASN A 195 -5.12 8.39 -13.64
CA ASN A 195 -5.33 7.58 -14.82
C ASN A 195 -4.24 7.92 -15.83
N ASN A 196 -4.04 7.09 -16.85
CA ASN A 196 -3.04 7.33 -17.89
C ASN A 196 -3.14 8.76 -18.51
N ASP A 197 -4.37 9.26 -18.69
CA ASP A 197 -4.63 10.60 -19.24
C ASP A 197 -4.39 11.75 -18.26
N THR A 198 -4.55 11.52 -16.95
CA THR A 198 -4.39 12.57 -15.93
C THR A 198 -2.98 12.63 -15.37
N ARG A 199 -2.28 11.50 -15.33
CA ARG A 199 -0.94 11.36 -14.74
C ARG A 199 0.12 12.17 -15.47
N LEU A 200 0.00 12.30 -16.79
CA LEU A 200 0.94 13.06 -17.64
C LEU A 200 0.70 14.58 -17.65
N ASN A 201 -0.43 15.05 -17.09
CA ASN A 201 -0.78 16.48 -17.14
C ASN A 201 0.03 17.31 -16.14
N ASP A 202 0.31 16.75 -14.95
CA ASP A 202 1.05 17.44 -13.90
C ASP A 202 2.57 17.35 -14.14
N ASP A 203 3.09 16.16 -14.42
CA ASP A 203 4.49 15.94 -14.78
C ASP A 203 4.64 14.75 -15.75
N PRO A 204 5.11 14.98 -16.98
CA PRO A 204 5.28 13.94 -17.98
C PRO A 204 6.41 12.93 -17.66
N ASN A 205 7.19 13.15 -16.60
CA ASN A 205 8.23 12.25 -16.10
C ASN A 205 7.95 11.69 -14.69
N ALA A 206 6.73 11.84 -14.17
CA ALA A 206 6.32 11.24 -12.89
C ALA A 206 6.30 9.70 -12.92
N ASP A 207 7.25 9.11 -12.21
CA ASP A 207 7.37 7.65 -12.02
C ASP A 207 6.43 7.08 -10.92
N GLY A 208 5.60 7.92 -10.32
CA GLY A 208 4.67 7.56 -9.26
C GLY A 208 3.45 8.48 -9.19
N ASP A 209 2.63 8.27 -8.17
CA ASP A 209 1.42 9.07 -7.94
C ASP A 209 1.78 10.27 -7.06
N ILE A 210 1.51 11.47 -7.59
CA ILE A 210 1.85 12.75 -6.96
C ILE A 210 0.61 13.36 -6.32
N MET A 211 0.73 13.78 -5.06
CA MET A 211 -0.27 14.54 -4.29
C MET A 211 0.41 15.56 -3.38
N THR A 212 -0.33 16.50 -2.82
CA THR A 212 0.19 17.36 -1.75
C THR A 212 -0.10 16.75 -0.37
N VAL A 213 0.66 17.14 0.65
CA VAL A 213 0.37 16.75 2.03
C VAL A 213 -1.02 17.25 2.45
N GLN A 214 -1.43 18.44 1.98
CA GLN A 214 -2.78 18.96 2.21
C GLN A 214 -3.87 18.04 1.65
N GLN A 215 -3.70 17.50 0.44
CA GLN A 215 -4.65 16.57 -0.16
C GLN A 215 -4.77 15.29 0.66
N LEU A 216 -3.65 14.78 1.17
CA LEU A 216 -3.61 13.61 2.05
C LEU A 216 -4.33 13.88 3.38
N LEU A 217 -4.10 15.05 3.98
CA LEU A 217 -4.78 15.45 5.22
C LEU A 217 -6.28 15.64 5.00
N THR A 218 -6.67 16.25 3.88
CA THR A 218 -8.07 16.43 3.48
C THR A 218 -8.76 15.08 3.27
N ALA A 219 -8.08 14.13 2.62
CA ALA A 219 -8.57 12.76 2.46
C ALA A 219 -8.82 12.10 3.83
N ALA A 220 -7.93 12.36 4.78
CA ALA A 220 -8.02 11.89 6.16
C ALA A 220 -8.93 12.76 7.06
N SER A 221 -9.66 13.74 6.53
CA SER A 221 -10.46 14.70 7.31
C SER A 221 -9.68 15.32 8.48
N ALA A 222 -8.38 15.51 8.32
CA ALA A 222 -7.48 16.09 9.29
C ALA A 222 -7.12 17.52 8.89
N ASN A 223 -7.01 18.41 9.88
CA ASN A 223 -6.53 19.77 9.70
C ASN A 223 -5.32 19.99 10.62
N LEU A 224 -4.27 20.65 10.12
CA LEU A 224 -3.10 21.02 10.91
C LEU A 224 -3.24 22.40 11.59
N ASP A 225 -4.21 23.21 11.18
CA ASP A 225 -4.59 24.49 11.82
C ASP A 225 -5.36 24.32 13.15
#